data_AF-A0A1J5QY40-F1
#
_entry.id   AF-A0A1J5QY40-F1
#
_cell.length_a   1.000
_cell.length_b   1.000
_cell.length_c   1.000
_cell.angle_alpha   90.00
_cell.angle_beta   90.00
_cell.angle_gamma   90.00
#
_symmetry.space_group_name_H-M   'P 1'
#
loop_
_entity.id
_entity.type
_entity.pdbx_description
1 polymer ?
#
loop_
_entity_poly.entity_id
_entity_poly.type
_entity_poly.pdbx_seq_one_letter_code
_entity_poly.pdbx_strand_id
1 'polypeptide(L)' 'MKAARDRYRHACATCGLVGEVASHGLRYAWAQDRYRAYRQEGFEPAEAVRRLSEDLGHGSGRGRYVRMVYLRGMCDEA' A
#
# COMPACT_ATOMS: atom_id res chain seq x y z
N MET A 1 -11.91 20.45 0.94
CA MET A 1 -10.91 19.46 0.47
C MET A 1 -9.45 19.94 0.52
N LYS A 2 -9.10 21.17 0.10
CA LYS A 2 -7.69 21.63 0.07
C LYS A 2 -7.07 21.76 1.47
N ALA A 3 -7.71 22.50 2.37
CA ALA A 3 -7.20 22.71 3.74
C ALA A 3 -6.96 21.40 4.52
N ALA A 4 -7.84 20.40 4.38
CA ALA A 4 -7.68 19.10 5.02
C ALA A 4 -6.46 18.31 4.49
N ARG A 5 -6.23 18.31 3.17
CA ARG A 5 -5.04 17.69 2.57
C ARG A 5 -3.76 18.40 2.97
N ASP A 6 -3.79 19.73 3.02
CA ASP A 6 -2.64 20.54 3.41
C ASP A 6 -2.30 20.30 4.90
N ARG A 7 -3.30 20.24 5.78
CA ARG A 7 -3.13 19.88 7.19
C ARG A 7 -2.55 18.48 7.38
N TYR A 8 -3.04 17.50 6.62
CA TYR A 8 -2.52 16.14 6.64
C TYR A 8 -1.06 16.07 6.18
N ARG A 9 -0.72 16.71 5.05
CA ARG A 9 0.68 16.78 4.59
C ARG A 9 1.59 17.44 5.61
N HIS A 10 1.14 18.52 6.23
CA HIS A 10 1.93 19.21 7.26
C HIS A 10 2.19 18.30 8.45
N ALA A 11 1.17 17.59 8.94
CA ALA A 11 1.33 16.61 10.03
C ALA A 11 2.30 15.47 9.67
N CYS A 12 2.25 14.96 8.43
CA CYS A 12 3.21 13.96 7.97
C CYS A 12 4.64 14.54 7.92
N ALA A 13 4.81 15.76 7.41
CA ALA A 13 6.10 16.43 7.31
C ALA A 13 6.70 16.71 8.70
N THR A 14 5.89 17.09 9.69
CA THR A 14 6.36 17.28 11.08
C THR A 14 6.88 15.99 11.72
N CYS A 15 6.44 14.83 11.23
CA CYS A 15 6.93 13.52 11.66
C CYS A 15 8.09 12.99 10.79
N GLY A 16 8.66 13.82 9.90
CA GLY A 16 9.76 13.42 9.01
C GLY A 16 9.33 12.62 7.77
N LEU A 17 8.03 12.45 7.51
CA LEU A 17 7.52 11.78 6.31
C LEU A 17 7.55 12.76 5.12
N VAL A 18 8.75 12.99 4.58
CA VAL A 18 9.04 13.87 3.44
C VAL A 18 9.80 13.14 2.34
N GLY A 19 9.82 13.68 1.12
CA GLY A 19 10.57 13.09 0.00
C GLY A 19 10.13 11.66 -0.31
N GLU A 20 11.08 10.74 -0.41
CA GLU A 20 10.85 9.31 -0.71
C GLU A 20 10.05 8.58 0.38
N VAL A 21 10.14 9.05 1.63
CA VAL A 21 9.40 8.52 2.78
C VAL A 21 8.13 9.33 3.09
N ALA A 22 7.65 10.14 2.14
CA ALA A 22 6.37 10.83 2.27
C ALA A 22 5.23 9.85 2.59
N SER A 23 4.08 10.38 3.04
CA SER A 23 2.92 9.56 3.41
C SER A 23 2.50 8.51 2.38
N HIS A 24 2.78 8.75 1.09
CA HIS A 24 2.58 7.76 0.03
C HIS A 24 3.65 6.64 0.02
N GLY A 25 4.91 6.98 0.26
CA GLY A 25 6.01 6.03 0.46
C GLY A 25 5.75 5.07 1.64
N LEU A 26 5.25 5.60 2.76
CA LEU A 26 4.83 4.78 3.90
C LEU A 26 3.70 3.81 3.51
N ARG A 27 2.73 4.27 2.73
CA ARG A 27 1.63 3.42 2.26
C ARG A 27 2.13 2.33 1.30
N TYR A 28 3.13 2.61 0.48
CA TYR A 28 3.80 1.58 -0.34
C TYR A 28 4.51 0.55 0.53
N ALA A 29 5.39 0.98 1.43
CA ALA A 29 6.14 0.07 2.29
C ALA A 29 5.21 -0.86 3.08
N TRP A 30 4.17 -0.30 3.71
CA TRP A 30 3.17 -1.08 4.43
C TRP A 30 2.44 -2.08 3.52
N ALA A 31 2.04 -1.67 2.31
CA ALA A 31 1.31 -2.56 1.40
C ALA A 31 2.18 -3.74 0.93
N GLN A 32 3.47 -3.50 0.70
CA GLN A 32 4.43 -4.54 0.30
C GLN A 32 4.68 -5.52 1.44
N ASP A 33 4.84 -5.03 2.67
CA ASP A 33 5.04 -5.90 3.84
C ASP A 33 3.78 -6.72 4.16
N ARG A 34 2.58 -6.14 4.04
CA ARG A 34 1.33 -6.89 4.19
C ARG A 34 1.15 -7.95 3.11
N TYR A 35 1.52 -7.66 1.87
CA TYR A 35 1.52 -8.67 0.81
C TYR A 35 2.45 -9.85 1.14
N ARG A 36 3.68 -9.57 1.58
CA ARG A 36 4.63 -10.61 2.02
C ARG A 36 4.07 -11.45 3.17
N ALA A 37 3.45 -10.81 4.16
CA ALA A 37 2.79 -11.51 5.26
C ALA A 37 1.70 -12.46 4.75
N TYR A 38 0.82 -12.03 3.86
CA TYR A 38 -0.19 -12.92 3.26
C TYR A 38 0.43 -14.08 2.48
N ARG A 39 1.55 -13.85 1.76
CA ARG A 39 2.28 -14.93 1.08
C ARG A 39 2.88 -15.93 2.08
N GLN A 40 3.43 -15.46 3.19
CA GLN A 40 3.97 -16.30 4.28
C GLN A 40 2.86 -17.06 5.03
N GLU A 41 1.66 -16.49 5.13
CA GLU A 41 0.46 -17.14 5.66
C GLU A 41 -0.09 -18.23 4.71
N GLY A 42 0.48 -18.38 3.51
CA GLY A 42 0.11 -19.42 2.55
C GLY A 42 -0.98 -19.01 1.56
N PHE A 43 -1.35 -17.73 1.49
CA PHE A 43 -2.32 -17.27 0.50
C PHE A 43 -1.70 -17.23 -0.90
N GLU A 44 -2.45 -17.74 -1.87
CA GLU A 44 -2.15 -17.57 -3.29
C GLU A 44 -2.03 -16.09 -3.67
N PRO A 45 -1.18 -15.72 -4.67
CA PRO A 45 -0.95 -14.33 -5.03
C PRO A 45 -2.23 -13.53 -5.34
N ALA A 46 -3.23 -14.19 -5.95
CA ALA A 46 -4.51 -13.57 -6.26
C ALA A 46 -5.32 -13.21 -4.99
N GLU A 47 -5.35 -14.13 -4.02
CA GLU A 47 -6.06 -13.95 -2.75
C GLU A 47 -5.34 -12.94 -1.84
N ALA A 48 -4.01 -12.98 -1.80
CA ALA A 48 -3.20 -12.00 -1.10
C ALA A 48 -3.43 -10.58 -1.64
N VAL A 49 -3.50 -10.42 -2.96
CA VAL A 49 -3.83 -9.13 -3.60
C VAL A 49 -5.28 -8.72 -3.32
N ARG A 50 -6.23 -9.66 -3.31
CA ARG A 50 -7.64 -9.38 -2.98
C ARG A 50 -7.76 -8.81 -1.56
N ARG A 51 -7.13 -9.44 -0.58
CA ARG A 51 -7.11 -9.00 0.83
C ARG A 51 -6.42 -7.66 1.00
N LEU A 52 -5.25 -7.50 0.39
CA LEU A 52 -4.55 -6.21 0.41
C LEU A 52 -5.41 -5.07 -0.18
N SER A 53 -6.18 -5.35 -1.23
CA SER A 53 -7.12 -4.39 -1.82
C SER A 53 -8.23 -3.98 -0.86
N GLU A 54 -8.71 -4.93 -0.04
CA GLU A 54 -9.69 -4.65 1.02
C GLU A 54 -9.07 -3.82 2.15
N ASP A 55 -7.87 -4.17 2.63
CA ASP A 55 -7.19 -3.43 3.69
C ASP A 55 -6.85 -1.99 3.28
N LEU A 56 -6.53 -1.77 1.99
CA LEU A 56 -6.32 -0.43 1.43
C LEU A 56 -7.61 0.38 1.27
N GLY A 57 -8.79 -0.23 1.50
CA GLY A 57 -10.10 0.38 1.32
C GLY A 57 -10.52 0.50 -0.14
N HIS A 58 -9.99 -0.33 -1.03
CA HIS A 58 -10.33 -0.36 -2.45
C HIS A 58 -11.38 -1.44 -2.80
N GLY A 59 -11.71 -2.32 -1.85
CA GLY A 59 -12.58 -3.49 -2.06
C GLY A 59 -11.91 -4.58 -2.90
N SER A 60 -12.53 -5.76 -2.96
CA SER A 60 -11.94 -6.96 -3.61
C SER A 60 -11.73 -6.83 -5.12
N GLY A 61 -12.48 -5.96 -5.82
CA GLY A 61 -12.44 -5.82 -7.28
C GLY A 61 -11.26 -5.02 -7.86
N ARG A 62 -10.37 -4.49 -7.03
CA ARG A 62 -9.30 -3.55 -7.45
C ARG A 62 -7.89 -4.18 -7.43
N GLY A 63 -7.80 -5.51 -7.39
CA GLY A 63 -6.53 -6.23 -7.30
C GLY A 63 -5.50 -5.87 -8.39
N ARG A 64 -5.92 -5.71 -9.66
CA ARG A 64 -5.02 -5.28 -10.75
C ARG A 64 -4.40 -3.92 -10.47
N TYR A 65 -5.21 -2.96 -10.00
CA TYR A 65 -4.73 -1.62 -9.66
C TYR A 65 -3.74 -1.68 -8.49
N VAL A 66 -4.08 -2.45 -7.45
CA VAL A 66 -3.23 -2.62 -6.27
C VAL A 66 -1.87 -3.19 -6.65
N ARG A 67 -1.84 -4.22 -7.49
CA ARG A 67 -0.61 -4.83 -7.99
C ARG A 67 0.26 -3.85 -8.77
N MET A 68 -0.34 -3.07 -9.68
CA MET A 68 0.40 -2.10 -10.51
C MET A 68 0.94 -0.90 -9.72
N VAL A 69 0.22 -0.46 -8.68
CA VAL A 69 0.55 0.77 -7.94
C VAL A 69 1.37 0.45 -6.70
N TYR A 70 0.89 -0.46 -5.85
CA TYR A 70 1.50 -0.69 -4.54
C TYR A 70 2.55 -1.79 -4.52
N LEU A 71 2.42 -2.79 -5.39
CA LEU A 71 3.34 -3.95 -5.46
C LEU A 71 4.28 -3.86 -6.66
N ARG A 72 4.45 -2.67 -7.24
CA ARG A 72 5.30 -2.46 -8.40
C ARG A 72 6.74 -2.87 -8.07
N GLY A 73 7.30 -3.78 -8.87
CA GLY A 73 8.67 -4.26 -8.69
C GLY A 73 8.83 -5.38 -7.65
N MET A 74 7.73 -5.81 -7.00
CA MET A 74 7.75 -7.09 -6.30
C MET A 74 7.59 -8.19 -7.34
N CYS A 75 8.65 -8.98 -7.55
CA CYS A 75 8.52 -10.25 -8.23
C CYS A 75 7.64 -11.15 -7.34
N ASP A 76 6.61 -11.77 -7.93
CA ASP A 76 6.00 -12.92 -7.29
C ASP A 76 7.07 -14.01 -7.30
N GLU A 77 7.78 -14.17 -6.19
CA GLU A 77 8.57 -15.39 -6.00
C GLU A 77 7.56 -16.54 -6.01
N ALA A 78 7.60 -17.27 -7.12
CA ALA A 78 6.83 -18.47 -7.40
C ALA A 78 7.46 -19.64 -6.65
#